data_AF-A0A4U0UBE7-F1
#
_entry.id   AF-A0A4U0UBE7-F1
#
_cell.length_a   1.000
_cell.length_b   1.000
_cell.length_c   1.000
_cell.angle_alpha   90.00
_cell.angle_beta   90.00
_cell.angle_gamma   90.00
#
_symmetry.space_group_name_H-M   'P 1'
#
loop_
_entity.id
_entity.type
_entity.pdbx_description
1 polymer ?
#
loop_
_entity_poly.entity_id
_entity_poly.type
_entity_poly.pdbx_seq_one_letter_code
_entity_poly.pdbx_strand_id
1 'polypeptide(L)'
;MTRREKRKEVRLTFEKQHGIPRVSATAVDRSEQAKEKERKQIEQYKALERNVSDRVKSKDYSGSTLQATSNLLTQNPEYYTIWNYRRLILQDAVHREVASGHDATGKEQIDEKDIAAAEKAGLTLPQQEISLLVNEDLQFLIPLLKQFPKCYWIWNHRSWLLATATKHLPAKSTVKLWQAELGLVSKMLALDSRNFHGWGYRREVVQELERLSGSSMAEKEFEYTTKMINSNLSNFSAWHYRSQLIPRLLEEREVGSEDRKKMLDTEFELITRALYTDPYDQSLWFYHQYLLSTLDPGNSQSTSLLHPVTNADRAQYLQQELDSIREMLDGAEDCKYIYQALLECSLRYLEVGSGNRSPLENEMKDWLVELKKIDPLRAGRWRDLEAKMKL
;
A
#
# COMPACT_ATOMS: atom_id res chain seq x y z
N MET A 1 -37.79 -7.95 -27.14
CA MET A 1 -37.46 -8.26 -25.73
C MET A 1 -36.03 -8.75 -25.65
N THR A 2 -35.20 -8.03 -24.91
CA THR A 2 -33.74 -8.03 -25.00
C THR A 2 -33.07 -9.03 -24.06
N ARG A 3 -31.83 -9.37 -24.43
CA ARG A 3 -30.82 -10.27 -23.85
C ARG A 3 -30.38 -9.96 -22.39
N ARG A 4 -31.26 -9.43 -21.53
CA ARG A 4 -30.90 -8.84 -20.23
C ARG A 4 -31.37 -9.59 -18.97
N GLU A 5 -31.99 -10.78 -19.09
CA GLU A 5 -32.66 -11.43 -17.93
C GLU A 5 -32.19 -12.83 -17.53
N LYS A 6 -31.03 -13.32 -17.99
CA LYS A 6 -30.51 -14.64 -17.57
C LYS A 6 -29.08 -14.63 -17.00
N ARG A 7 -28.84 -13.82 -15.97
CA ARG A 7 -27.74 -14.04 -15.01
C ARG A 7 -28.19 -13.74 -13.59
N LYS A 8 -28.81 -14.72 -12.93
CA LYS A 8 -28.82 -14.80 -11.46
C LYS A 8 -27.60 -15.60 -11.03
N GLU A 9 -26.47 -14.91 -10.90
CA GLU A 9 -25.32 -15.44 -10.17
C GLU A 9 -25.72 -15.55 -8.70
N VAL A 10 -25.69 -16.77 -8.18
CA VAL A 10 -25.78 -17.04 -6.76
C VAL A 10 -24.45 -16.64 -6.15
N ARG A 11 -24.36 -15.40 -5.67
CA ARG A 11 -23.20 -14.91 -4.96
C ARG A 11 -23.12 -15.62 -3.60
N LEU A 12 -22.08 -16.43 -3.40
CA LEU A 12 -21.71 -16.94 -2.09
C LEU A 12 -21.51 -15.74 -1.15
N THR A 13 -22.22 -15.73 -0.03
CA THR A 13 -21.83 -14.90 1.12
C THR A 13 -20.99 -15.79 2.02
N PHE A 14 -19.72 -15.96 1.66
CA PHE A 14 -18.73 -16.18 2.71
C PHE A 14 -18.80 -14.96 3.62
N GLU A 15 -18.87 -15.16 4.93
CA GLU A 15 -18.74 -14.09 5.92
C GLU A 15 -17.47 -13.31 5.59
N LYS A 16 -17.63 -12.19 4.90
CA LYS A 16 -16.54 -11.27 4.67
C LYS A 16 -16.12 -10.77 6.05
N GLN A 17 -14.86 -10.96 6.42
CA GLN A 17 -14.31 -10.30 7.61
C GLN A 17 -14.46 -8.77 7.53
N HIS A 18 -14.74 -8.20 6.35
CA HIS A 18 -15.04 -6.78 6.17
C HIS A 18 -16.28 -6.53 5.30
N GLY A 19 -17.11 -5.57 5.75
CA GLY A 19 -18.33 -5.16 5.05
C GLY A 19 -19.52 -6.08 5.29
N ILE A 20 -19.73 -6.50 6.55
CA ILE A 20 -20.97 -7.15 6.98
C ILE A 20 -22.13 -6.23 6.56
N PRO A 21 -23.01 -6.67 5.63
CA PRO A 21 -24.19 -5.90 5.30
C PRO A 21 -24.96 -5.64 6.59
N ARG A 22 -25.39 -4.39 6.85
CA ARG A 22 -26.28 -4.11 7.98
C ARG A 22 -27.59 -4.88 7.73
N VAL A 23 -27.69 -6.08 8.29
CA VAL A 23 -28.95 -6.82 8.32
C VAL A 23 -29.77 -6.16 9.41
N SER A 24 -30.93 -5.59 9.07
CA SER A 24 -31.84 -5.13 10.12
C SER A 24 -32.19 -6.34 10.99
N ALA A 25 -32.28 -6.16 12.30
CA ALA A 25 -32.64 -7.22 13.25
C ALA A 25 -33.99 -7.92 12.89
N THR A 26 -34.77 -7.33 12.00
CA THR A 26 -36.04 -7.83 11.44
C THR A 26 -35.92 -8.69 10.18
N ALA A 27 -34.74 -8.86 9.56
CA ALA A 27 -34.54 -9.69 8.37
C ALA A 27 -34.00 -11.09 8.68
N VAL A 28 -34.22 -11.58 9.91
CA VAL A 28 -33.83 -12.93 10.33
C VAL A 28 -35.00 -13.89 10.11
N ASP A 29 -35.31 -14.14 8.85
CA ASP A 29 -35.65 -15.49 8.44
C ASP A 29 -35.17 -15.70 7.00
N ARG A 30 -33.89 -16.10 6.86
CA ARG A 30 -33.45 -16.72 5.61
C ARG A 30 -34.40 -17.89 5.38
N SER A 31 -35.12 -17.91 4.26
CA SER A 31 -36.06 -19.01 3.99
C SER A 31 -35.37 -20.36 4.18
N GLU A 32 -36.10 -21.37 4.65
CA GLU A 32 -35.54 -22.73 4.84
C GLU A 32 -34.82 -23.23 3.58
N GLN A 33 -35.29 -22.82 2.39
CA GLN A 33 -34.63 -23.09 1.12
C GLN A 33 -33.24 -22.42 0.99
N ALA A 34 -33.05 -21.20 1.50
CA ALA A 34 -31.76 -20.52 1.51
C ALA A 34 -30.79 -21.18 2.50
N LYS A 35 -31.26 -21.56 3.70
CA LYS A 35 -30.47 -22.30 4.70
C LYS A 35 -30.04 -23.67 4.17
N GLU A 36 -30.95 -24.40 3.54
CA GLU A 36 -30.68 -25.70 2.90
C GLU A 36 -29.61 -25.58 1.80
N LYS A 37 -29.71 -24.54 0.98
CA LYS A 37 -28.74 -24.28 -0.09
C LYS A 37 -27.36 -23.94 0.46
N GLU A 38 -27.30 -23.11 1.50
CA GLU A 38 -26.05 -22.78 2.20
C GLU A 38 -25.42 -24.03 2.83
N ARG A 39 -26.22 -24.91 3.46
CA ARG A 39 -25.72 -26.18 4.01
C ARG A 39 -25.10 -27.07 2.94
N LYS A 40 -25.77 -27.23 1.79
CA LYS A 40 -25.22 -28.00 0.66
C LYS A 40 -23.91 -27.42 0.14
N GLN A 41 -23.80 -26.09 0.07
CA GLN A 41 -22.56 -25.42 -0.33
C GLN A 41 -21.43 -25.67 0.66
N ILE A 42 -21.71 -25.60 1.97
CA ILE A 42 -20.74 -25.90 3.03
C ILE A 42 -20.27 -27.36 2.95
N GLU A 43 -21.19 -28.31 2.76
CA GLU A 43 -20.86 -29.73 2.61
C GLU A 43 -19.95 -29.97 1.40
N GLN A 44 -20.28 -29.37 0.25
CA GLN A 44 -19.45 -29.44 -0.96
C GLN A 44 -18.05 -28.83 -0.75
N TYR A 45 -17.97 -27.68 -0.09
CA TYR A 45 -16.70 -27.03 0.23
C TYR A 45 -15.84 -27.90 1.14
N LYS A 46 -16.41 -28.45 2.23
CA LYS A 46 -15.71 -29.34 3.16
C LYS A 46 -15.30 -30.66 2.52
N ALA A 47 -16.09 -31.19 1.58
CA ALA A 47 -15.71 -32.38 0.83
C ALA A 47 -14.50 -32.11 -0.09
N LEU A 48 -14.51 -30.98 -0.79
CA LEU A 48 -13.40 -30.56 -1.65
C LEU A 48 -12.13 -30.28 -0.84
N GLU A 49 -12.25 -29.59 0.29
CA GLU A 49 -11.12 -29.31 1.20
C GLU A 49 -10.46 -30.60 1.67
N ARG A 50 -11.25 -31.57 2.18
CA ARG A 50 -10.73 -32.88 2.59
C ARG A 50 -10.05 -33.60 1.44
N ASN A 51 -10.66 -33.61 0.25
CA ASN A 51 -10.06 -34.24 -0.92
C ASN A 51 -8.70 -33.63 -1.29
N VAL A 52 -8.58 -32.31 -1.28
CA VAL A 52 -7.31 -31.62 -1.52
C VAL A 52 -6.29 -31.95 -0.44
N SER A 53 -6.69 -31.90 0.84
CA SER A 53 -5.81 -32.23 1.96
C SER A 53 -5.26 -33.66 1.84
N ASP A 54 -6.12 -34.63 1.53
CA ASP A 54 -5.72 -36.04 1.41
C ASP A 54 -4.79 -36.27 0.22
N ARG A 55 -5.07 -35.64 -0.95
CA ARG A 55 -4.18 -35.67 -2.12
C ARG A 55 -2.80 -35.08 -1.81
N VAL A 56 -2.75 -33.94 -1.13
CA VAL A 56 -1.47 -33.31 -0.77
C VAL A 56 -0.71 -34.16 0.24
N LYS A 57 -1.39 -34.77 1.23
CA LYS A 57 -0.76 -35.72 2.18
C LYS A 57 -0.19 -36.94 1.46
N SER A 58 -0.86 -37.44 0.43
CA SER A 58 -0.37 -38.53 -0.42
C SER A 58 0.65 -38.08 -1.47
N LYS A 59 1.10 -36.82 -1.44
CA LYS A 59 2.02 -36.20 -2.41
C LYS A 59 1.52 -36.26 -3.87
N ASP A 60 0.20 -36.26 -4.08
CA ASP A 60 -0.41 -36.09 -5.40
C ASP A 60 -0.35 -34.61 -5.81
N TYR A 61 0.77 -34.25 -6.45
CA TYR A 61 1.03 -32.93 -7.01
C TYR A 61 0.70 -32.85 -8.51
N SER A 62 -0.42 -33.47 -8.91
CA SER A 62 -0.94 -33.39 -10.27
C SER A 62 -1.62 -32.05 -10.57
N GLY A 63 -1.78 -31.74 -11.86
CA GLY A 63 -2.56 -30.59 -12.31
C GLY A 63 -4.02 -30.63 -11.84
N SER A 64 -4.58 -31.83 -11.62
CA SER A 64 -5.93 -31.99 -11.05
C SER A 64 -6.02 -31.51 -9.60
N THR A 65 -4.98 -31.78 -8.79
CA THR A 65 -4.87 -31.25 -7.42
C THR A 65 -4.69 -29.74 -7.45
N LEU A 66 -3.86 -29.21 -8.35
CA LEU A 66 -3.68 -27.77 -8.53
C LEU A 66 -5.02 -27.07 -8.83
N GLN A 67 -5.80 -27.60 -9.77
CA GLN A 67 -7.11 -27.07 -10.10
C GLN A 67 -8.09 -27.14 -8.92
N ALA A 68 -8.04 -28.21 -8.12
CA ALA A 68 -8.85 -28.32 -6.91
C ALA A 68 -8.50 -27.23 -5.87
N THR A 69 -7.22 -26.86 -5.73
CA THR A 69 -6.83 -25.68 -4.92
C THR A 69 -7.39 -24.38 -5.49
N SER A 70 -7.38 -24.20 -6.83
CA SER A 70 -7.97 -23.03 -7.50
C SER A 70 -9.46 -22.87 -7.15
N ASN A 71 -10.18 -23.99 -7.13
CA ASN A 71 -11.61 -24.02 -6.82
C ASN A 71 -11.91 -23.63 -5.36
N LEU A 72 -11.05 -24.02 -4.42
CA LEU A 72 -11.16 -23.62 -3.01
C LEU A 72 -10.84 -22.14 -2.82
N LEU A 73 -9.77 -21.64 -3.44
CA LEU A 73 -9.32 -20.25 -3.31
C LEU A 73 -10.25 -19.26 -4.01
N THR A 74 -10.93 -19.68 -5.07
CA THR A 74 -12.01 -18.90 -5.70
C THR A 74 -13.19 -18.68 -4.76
N GLN A 75 -13.45 -19.64 -3.87
CA GLN A 75 -14.52 -19.54 -2.88
C GLN A 75 -14.06 -18.78 -1.62
N ASN A 76 -12.86 -19.07 -1.13
CA ASN A 76 -12.29 -18.47 0.07
C ASN A 76 -10.76 -18.26 -0.07
N PRO A 77 -10.32 -17.09 -0.53
CA PRO A 77 -8.90 -16.78 -0.65
C PRO A 77 -8.24 -16.46 0.71
N GLU A 78 -8.98 -16.35 1.81
CA GLU A 78 -8.38 -16.14 3.14
C GLU A 78 -7.83 -17.44 3.74
N TYR A 79 -8.11 -18.59 3.14
CA TYR A 79 -7.67 -19.87 3.66
C TYR A 79 -6.20 -20.16 3.33
N TYR A 80 -5.30 -19.70 4.20
CA TYR A 80 -3.85 -19.77 4.03
C TYR A 80 -3.29 -21.18 3.79
N THR A 81 -3.87 -22.22 4.39
CA THR A 81 -3.41 -23.61 4.20
C THR A 81 -3.51 -24.04 2.73
N ILE A 82 -4.56 -23.61 2.02
CA ILE A 82 -4.73 -23.95 0.61
C ILE A 82 -3.69 -23.23 -0.26
N TRP A 83 -3.30 -22.00 0.08
CA TRP A 83 -2.16 -21.33 -0.57
C TRP A 83 -0.86 -22.08 -0.37
N ASN A 84 -0.62 -22.62 0.83
CA ASN A 84 0.57 -23.43 1.10
C ASN A 84 0.57 -24.74 0.28
N TYR A 85 -0.58 -25.41 0.19
CA TYR A 85 -0.75 -26.59 -0.66
C TYR A 85 -0.51 -26.27 -2.14
N ARG A 86 -1.05 -25.14 -2.63
CA ARG A 86 -0.81 -24.66 -3.99
C ARG A 86 0.69 -24.45 -4.25
N ARG A 87 1.42 -23.82 -3.32
CA ARG A 87 2.87 -23.62 -3.42
C ARG A 87 3.63 -24.95 -3.47
N LEU A 88 3.28 -25.93 -2.63
CA LEU A 88 3.93 -27.24 -2.67
C LEU A 88 3.82 -27.90 -4.05
N ILE A 89 2.62 -27.85 -4.65
CA ILE A 89 2.38 -28.40 -5.98
C ILE A 89 3.19 -27.67 -7.05
N LEU A 90 3.19 -26.33 -7.02
CA LEU A 90 3.96 -25.52 -7.97
C LEU A 90 5.48 -25.70 -7.80
N GLN A 91 5.97 -25.84 -6.57
CA GLN A 91 7.38 -26.12 -6.29
C GLN A 91 7.81 -27.48 -6.83
N ASP A 92 6.98 -28.50 -6.66
CA ASP A 92 7.24 -29.82 -7.24
C ASP A 92 7.31 -29.76 -8.76
N ALA A 93 6.37 -29.05 -9.41
CA ALA A 93 6.40 -28.82 -10.85
C ALA A 93 7.70 -28.14 -11.29
N VAL A 94 8.10 -27.02 -10.65
CA VAL A 94 9.35 -26.31 -10.94
C VAL A 94 10.57 -27.23 -10.72
N HIS A 95 10.61 -28.03 -9.66
CA HIS A 95 11.71 -28.96 -9.42
C HIS A 95 11.81 -30.04 -10.50
N ARG A 96 10.68 -30.56 -10.99
CA ARG A 96 10.66 -31.53 -12.09
C ARG A 96 11.21 -30.93 -13.39
N GLU A 97 10.84 -29.68 -13.71
CA GLU A 97 11.38 -28.98 -14.89
C GLU A 97 12.89 -28.73 -14.78
N VAL A 98 13.36 -28.32 -13.60
CA VAL A 98 14.81 -28.12 -13.40
C VAL A 98 15.56 -29.46 -13.49
N ALA A 99 15.00 -30.54 -12.97
CA ALA A 99 15.62 -31.87 -13.02
C ALA A 99 15.62 -32.46 -14.44
N SER A 100 14.54 -32.31 -15.20
CA SER A 100 14.43 -32.80 -16.58
C SER A 100 15.45 -32.14 -17.52
N GLY A 101 15.82 -30.88 -17.25
CA GLY A 101 16.90 -30.18 -17.97
C GLY A 101 18.30 -30.77 -17.79
N HIS A 102 18.53 -31.63 -16.78
CA HIS A 102 19.82 -32.27 -16.52
C HIS A 102 19.94 -33.69 -17.13
N ASP A 103 18.80 -34.38 -17.33
CA ASP A 103 18.72 -35.72 -17.93
C ASP A 103 18.17 -35.65 -19.37
N ALA A 104 18.87 -34.95 -20.26
CA ALA A 104 18.51 -34.83 -21.69
C ALA A 104 18.76 -36.10 -22.52
N THR A 105 18.69 -37.29 -21.90
CA THR A 105 18.94 -38.59 -22.58
C THR A 105 17.71 -39.46 -22.72
N GLY A 106 16.55 -39.03 -22.20
CA GLY A 106 15.31 -39.77 -22.39
C GLY A 106 14.06 -38.93 -22.24
N LYS A 107 13.48 -38.49 -23.37
CA LYS A 107 12.04 -38.64 -23.69
C LYS A 107 11.67 -37.95 -25.01
N GLU A 108 10.67 -38.56 -25.66
CA GLU A 108 9.56 -38.05 -26.50
C GLU A 108 9.78 -36.80 -27.38
N GLN A 109 9.20 -36.79 -28.59
CA GLN A 109 9.23 -35.65 -29.51
C GLN A 109 8.69 -34.39 -28.81
N ILE A 110 9.60 -33.52 -28.37
CA ILE A 110 9.30 -32.16 -27.91
C ILE A 110 8.72 -31.40 -29.10
N ASP A 111 7.59 -30.71 -28.93
CA ASP A 111 6.95 -29.95 -30.02
C ASP A 111 7.93 -28.87 -30.52
N GLU A 112 8.18 -28.84 -31.83
CA GLU A 112 9.05 -27.85 -32.48
C GLU A 112 8.60 -26.41 -32.17
N LYS A 113 7.30 -26.20 -31.90
CA LYS A 113 6.76 -24.89 -31.50
C LYS A 113 7.25 -24.44 -30.14
N ASP A 114 7.41 -25.37 -29.19
CA ASP A 114 7.85 -25.05 -27.83
C ASP A 114 9.34 -24.68 -27.82
N ILE A 115 10.13 -25.38 -28.64
CA ILE A 115 11.54 -25.05 -28.91
C ILE A 115 11.64 -23.64 -29.50
N ALA A 116 10.89 -23.35 -30.58
CA ALA A 116 10.89 -22.04 -31.21
C ALA A 116 10.42 -20.92 -30.26
N ALA A 117 9.46 -21.20 -29.39
CA ALA A 117 8.97 -20.24 -28.39
C ALA A 117 10.05 -19.94 -27.33
N ALA A 118 10.72 -20.96 -26.81
CA ALA A 118 11.80 -20.82 -25.84
C ALA A 118 12.98 -20.04 -26.43
N GLU A 119 13.42 -20.37 -27.65
CA GLU A 119 14.48 -19.66 -28.37
C GLU A 119 14.14 -18.19 -28.59
N LYS A 120 12.91 -17.90 -29.04
CA LYS A 120 12.42 -16.53 -29.22
C LYS A 120 12.40 -15.73 -27.90
N ALA A 121 12.12 -16.40 -26.79
CA ALA A 121 12.14 -15.81 -25.46
C ALA A 121 13.56 -15.68 -24.87
N GLY A 122 14.57 -16.32 -25.48
CA GLY A 122 15.92 -16.42 -24.95
C GLY A 122 15.98 -17.28 -23.68
N LEU A 123 15.17 -18.33 -23.63
CA LEU A 123 15.02 -19.24 -22.50
C LEU A 123 15.39 -20.67 -22.90
N THR A 124 15.83 -21.48 -21.94
CA THR A 124 15.83 -22.94 -22.12
C THR A 124 14.40 -23.49 -22.05
N LEU A 125 14.16 -24.70 -22.53
CA LEU A 125 12.84 -25.35 -22.41
C LEU A 125 12.34 -25.40 -20.95
N PRO A 126 13.12 -25.86 -19.95
CA PRO A 126 12.71 -25.76 -18.55
C PRO A 126 12.35 -24.35 -18.08
N GLN A 127 13.11 -23.34 -18.52
CA GLN A 127 12.82 -21.95 -18.17
C GLN A 127 11.54 -21.45 -18.83
N GLN A 128 11.27 -21.87 -20.06
CA GLN A 128 10.02 -21.56 -20.75
C GLN A 128 8.82 -22.16 -20.01
N GLU A 129 8.89 -23.42 -19.58
CA GLU A 129 7.83 -24.07 -18.79
C GLU A 129 7.62 -23.39 -17.43
N ILE A 130 8.70 -23.06 -16.71
CA ILE A 130 8.61 -22.31 -15.44
C ILE A 130 7.97 -20.94 -15.66
N SER A 131 8.33 -20.26 -16.76
CA SER A 131 7.72 -18.98 -17.14
C SER A 131 6.22 -19.12 -17.41
N LEU A 132 5.78 -20.16 -18.13
CA LEU A 132 4.37 -20.45 -18.37
C LEU A 132 3.62 -20.70 -17.06
N LEU A 133 4.13 -21.59 -16.20
CA LEU A 133 3.54 -21.89 -14.89
C LEU A 133 3.35 -20.63 -14.04
N VAL A 134 4.37 -19.76 -13.95
CA VAL A 134 4.29 -18.50 -13.21
C VAL A 134 3.25 -17.57 -13.84
N ASN A 135 3.26 -17.40 -15.16
CA ASN A 135 2.32 -16.50 -15.84
C ASN A 135 0.88 -16.96 -15.67
N GLU A 136 0.60 -18.26 -15.84
CA GLU A 136 -0.73 -18.83 -15.65
C GLU A 136 -1.25 -18.60 -14.22
N ASP A 137 -0.38 -18.79 -13.21
CA ASP A 137 -0.77 -18.56 -11.83
C ASP A 137 -0.98 -17.07 -11.53
N LEU A 138 -0.13 -16.19 -12.06
CA LEU A 138 -0.33 -14.74 -11.99
C LEU A 138 -1.65 -14.30 -12.63
N GLN A 139 -2.07 -14.94 -13.73
CA GLN A 139 -3.38 -14.70 -14.36
C GLN A 139 -4.54 -15.21 -13.50
N PHE A 140 -4.39 -16.39 -12.89
CA PHE A 140 -5.38 -16.94 -11.94
C PHE A 140 -5.65 -15.97 -10.78
N LEU A 141 -4.62 -15.27 -10.29
CA LEU A 141 -4.75 -14.31 -9.20
C LEU A 141 -5.52 -13.02 -9.57
N ILE A 142 -5.58 -12.63 -10.85
CA ILE A 142 -6.23 -11.36 -11.27
C ILE A 142 -7.70 -11.27 -10.83
N PRO A 143 -8.59 -12.23 -11.15
CA PRO A 143 -9.98 -12.17 -10.71
C PRO A 143 -10.11 -12.18 -9.18
N LEU A 144 -9.26 -12.94 -8.47
CA LEU A 144 -9.26 -12.96 -7.01
C LEU A 144 -8.88 -11.60 -6.44
N LEU A 145 -7.83 -10.97 -6.97
CA LEU A 145 -7.36 -9.68 -6.51
C LEU A 145 -8.39 -8.56 -6.73
N LYS A 146 -9.12 -8.60 -7.85
CA LYS A 146 -10.23 -7.67 -8.10
C LYS A 146 -11.37 -7.84 -7.10
N GLN A 147 -11.67 -9.07 -6.71
CA GLN A 147 -12.77 -9.37 -5.79
C GLN A 147 -12.39 -9.17 -4.32
N PHE A 148 -11.13 -9.46 -3.97
CA PHE A 148 -10.60 -9.45 -2.61
C PHE A 148 -9.28 -8.67 -2.55
N PRO A 149 -9.28 -7.36 -2.87
CA PRO A 149 -8.06 -6.56 -3.00
C PRO A 149 -7.29 -6.35 -1.69
N LYS A 150 -7.90 -6.75 -0.56
CA LYS A 150 -7.33 -6.65 0.80
C LYS A 150 -7.00 -8.02 1.42
N CYS A 151 -7.10 -9.10 0.65
CA CYS A 151 -6.67 -10.42 1.12
C CYS A 151 -5.15 -10.48 1.11
N TYR A 152 -4.55 -10.63 2.30
CA TYR A 152 -3.10 -10.73 2.46
C TYR A 152 -2.48 -11.85 1.61
N TRP A 153 -3.14 -13.01 1.56
CA TRP A 153 -2.58 -14.21 0.94
C TRP A 153 -2.48 -14.13 -0.57
N ILE A 154 -3.35 -13.35 -1.23
CA ILE A 154 -3.25 -13.09 -2.68
C ILE A 154 -1.97 -12.31 -2.98
N TRP A 155 -1.72 -11.21 -2.26
CA TRP A 155 -0.51 -10.41 -2.42
C TRP A 155 0.74 -11.23 -2.08
N ASN A 156 0.72 -11.96 -0.97
CA ASN A 156 1.83 -12.80 -0.54
C ASN A 156 2.15 -13.92 -1.55
N HIS A 157 1.13 -14.56 -2.15
CA HIS A 157 1.37 -15.56 -3.19
C HIS A 157 1.91 -14.95 -4.48
N ARG A 158 1.45 -13.74 -4.83
CA ARG A 158 1.94 -13.00 -5.99
C ARG A 158 3.44 -12.67 -5.86
N SER A 159 3.86 -12.14 -4.71
CA SER A 159 5.27 -11.92 -4.37
C SER A 159 6.09 -13.21 -4.47
N TRP A 160 5.56 -14.32 -3.93
CA TRP A 160 6.22 -15.63 -3.99
C TRP A 160 6.40 -16.15 -5.42
N LEU A 161 5.42 -15.97 -6.31
CA LEU A 161 5.53 -16.34 -7.73
C LEU A 161 6.65 -15.57 -8.43
N LEU A 162 6.73 -14.26 -8.19
CA LEU A 162 7.74 -13.40 -8.80
C LEU A 162 9.14 -13.69 -8.26
N ALA A 163 9.27 -13.97 -6.96
CA ALA A 163 10.53 -14.43 -6.38
C ALA A 163 10.96 -15.79 -6.97
N THR A 164 10.00 -16.70 -7.22
CA THR A 164 10.27 -17.97 -7.91
C THR A 164 10.74 -17.75 -9.34
N ALA A 165 10.09 -16.86 -10.10
CA ALA A 165 10.56 -16.47 -11.42
C ALA A 165 11.97 -15.86 -11.38
N THR A 166 12.24 -14.94 -10.46
CA THR A 166 13.56 -14.32 -10.26
C THR A 166 14.66 -15.35 -9.99
N LYS A 167 14.34 -16.42 -9.26
CA LYS A 167 15.30 -17.49 -8.93
C LYS A 167 15.64 -18.37 -10.14
N HIS A 168 14.69 -18.62 -11.03
CA HIS A 168 14.80 -19.64 -12.06
C HIS A 168 14.91 -19.10 -13.50
N LEU A 169 14.56 -17.84 -13.73
CA LEU A 169 14.55 -17.21 -15.05
C LEU A 169 15.63 -16.13 -15.17
N PRO A 170 16.13 -15.85 -16.39
CA PRO A 170 17.09 -14.77 -16.63
C PRO A 170 16.54 -13.39 -16.24
N ALA A 171 17.44 -12.51 -15.76
CA ALA A 171 17.10 -11.16 -15.30
C ALA A 171 16.27 -10.34 -16.31
N LYS A 172 16.57 -10.47 -17.61
CA LYS A 172 15.84 -9.77 -18.67
C LYS A 172 14.34 -10.15 -18.71
N SER A 173 14.02 -11.42 -18.48
CA SER A 173 12.65 -11.92 -18.48
C SER A 173 11.93 -11.57 -17.18
N THR A 174 12.64 -11.62 -16.05
CA THR A 174 12.07 -11.32 -14.73
C THR A 174 11.77 -9.83 -14.57
N VAL A 175 12.64 -8.93 -15.07
CA VAL A 175 12.36 -7.48 -15.10
C VAL A 175 11.05 -7.16 -15.81
N LYS A 176 10.74 -7.84 -16.93
CA LYS A 176 9.46 -7.65 -17.63
C LYS A 176 8.26 -8.05 -16.79
N LEU A 177 8.37 -9.14 -16.02
CA LEU A 177 7.32 -9.56 -15.09
C LEU A 177 7.10 -8.49 -14.02
N TRP A 178 8.16 -8.05 -13.34
CA TRP A 178 8.06 -6.99 -12.32
C TRP A 178 7.54 -5.66 -12.87
N GLN A 179 7.88 -5.30 -14.12
CA GLN A 179 7.31 -4.12 -14.79
C GLN A 179 5.79 -4.25 -15.03
N ALA A 180 5.32 -5.44 -15.44
CA ALA A 180 3.89 -5.70 -15.57
C ALA A 180 3.17 -5.57 -14.22
N GLU A 181 3.83 -6.00 -13.13
CA GLU A 181 3.33 -5.88 -11.77
C GLU A 181 3.24 -4.44 -11.29
N LEU A 182 4.21 -3.59 -11.65
CA LEU A 182 4.13 -2.16 -11.39
C LEU A 182 2.92 -1.53 -12.09
N GLY A 183 2.63 -1.97 -13.33
CA GLY A 183 1.42 -1.58 -14.05
C GLY A 183 0.12 -2.06 -13.39
N LEU A 184 0.11 -3.29 -12.89
CA LEU A 184 -1.04 -3.86 -12.18
C LEU A 184 -1.31 -3.12 -10.87
N VAL A 185 -0.31 -2.94 -10.01
CA VAL A 185 -0.48 -2.28 -8.71
C VAL A 185 -0.86 -0.81 -8.89
N SER A 186 -0.35 -0.14 -9.93
CA SER A 186 -0.78 1.21 -10.29
C SER A 186 -2.29 1.28 -10.59
N LYS A 187 -2.84 0.29 -11.31
CA LYS A 187 -4.28 0.20 -11.59
C LYS A 187 -5.08 -0.10 -10.32
N MET A 188 -4.56 -0.95 -9.45
CA MET A 188 -5.20 -1.27 -8.16
C MET A 188 -5.28 -0.04 -7.25
N LEU A 189 -4.21 0.75 -7.17
CA LEU A 189 -4.18 1.99 -6.40
C LEU A 189 -5.04 3.10 -7.02
N ALA A 190 -5.27 3.08 -8.33
CA ALA A 190 -6.26 3.97 -8.94
C ALA A 190 -7.71 3.63 -8.53
N LEU A 191 -8.00 2.37 -8.21
CA LEU A 191 -9.31 1.91 -7.74
C LEU A 191 -9.52 2.10 -6.23
N ASP A 192 -8.49 1.85 -5.43
CA ASP A 192 -8.47 2.12 -3.99
C ASP A 192 -7.10 2.71 -3.61
N SER A 193 -7.05 4.04 -3.61
CA SER A 193 -5.83 4.81 -3.37
C SER A 193 -5.27 4.67 -1.95
N ARG A 194 -6.06 4.12 -1.02
CA ARG A 194 -5.68 3.87 0.37
C ARG A 194 -5.42 2.39 0.66
N ASN A 195 -5.36 1.55 -0.37
CA ASN A 195 -5.05 0.14 -0.18
C ASN A 195 -3.59 -0.03 0.25
N PHE A 196 -3.37 -0.24 1.56
CA PHE A 196 -2.04 -0.39 2.12
C PHE A 196 -1.30 -1.64 1.62
N HIS A 197 -2.02 -2.72 1.26
CA HIS A 197 -1.38 -3.88 0.61
C HIS A 197 -0.85 -3.51 -0.77
N GLY A 198 -1.62 -2.72 -1.54
CA GLY A 198 -1.19 -2.20 -2.83
C GLY A 198 0.05 -1.32 -2.70
N TRP A 199 0.10 -0.41 -1.73
CA TRP A 199 1.29 0.41 -1.49
C TRP A 199 2.49 -0.40 -1.02
N GLY A 200 2.28 -1.38 -0.12
CA GLY A 200 3.34 -2.30 0.31
C GLY A 200 3.92 -3.11 -0.85
N TYR A 201 3.05 -3.70 -1.66
CA TYR A 201 3.43 -4.47 -2.84
C TYR A 201 4.12 -3.59 -3.90
N ARG A 202 3.68 -2.35 -4.09
CA ARG A 202 4.35 -1.41 -4.99
C ARG A 202 5.81 -1.16 -4.57
N ARG A 203 6.06 -0.94 -3.27
CA ARG A 203 7.43 -0.76 -2.76
C ARG A 203 8.31 -2.00 -2.99
N GLU A 204 7.76 -3.20 -2.77
CA GLU A 204 8.45 -4.46 -3.08
C GLU A 204 8.82 -4.55 -4.57
N VAL A 205 7.85 -4.30 -5.46
CA VAL A 205 8.06 -4.32 -6.92
C VAL A 205 9.13 -3.32 -7.34
N VAL A 206 9.09 -2.10 -6.81
CA VAL A 206 10.10 -1.07 -7.08
C VAL A 206 11.48 -1.53 -6.61
N GLN A 207 11.58 -2.04 -5.38
CA GLN A 207 12.85 -2.52 -4.84
C GLN A 207 13.46 -3.64 -5.70
N GLU A 208 12.65 -4.61 -6.15
CA GLU A 208 13.13 -5.68 -7.02
C GLU A 208 13.51 -5.18 -8.42
N LEU A 209 12.79 -4.21 -8.97
CA LEU A 209 13.16 -3.57 -10.23
C LEU A 209 14.50 -2.82 -10.13
N GLU A 210 14.73 -2.07 -9.05
CA GLU A 210 16.00 -1.40 -8.79
C GLU A 210 17.13 -2.42 -8.66
N ARG A 211 16.92 -3.49 -7.87
CA ARG A 211 17.91 -4.56 -7.69
C ARG A 211 18.27 -5.28 -9.00
N LEU A 212 17.28 -5.55 -9.84
CA LEU A 212 17.47 -6.28 -11.10
C LEU A 212 18.02 -5.41 -12.24
N SER A 213 17.69 -4.11 -12.26
CA SER A 213 18.11 -3.18 -13.30
C SER A 213 19.37 -2.39 -12.94
N GLY A 214 19.75 -2.34 -11.66
CA GLY A 214 20.84 -1.51 -11.15
C GLY A 214 20.57 0.00 -11.23
N SER A 215 19.31 0.41 -11.46
CA SER A 215 18.94 1.81 -11.63
C SER A 215 17.88 2.22 -10.61
N SER A 216 18.08 3.38 -9.98
CA SER A 216 17.09 3.95 -9.04
C SER A 216 15.78 4.30 -9.75
N MET A 217 14.68 4.10 -9.04
CA MET A 217 13.32 4.48 -9.40
C MET A 217 12.79 5.62 -8.53
N ALA A 218 13.60 6.15 -7.60
CA ALA A 218 13.17 7.17 -6.64
C ALA A 218 12.47 8.37 -7.31
N GLU A 219 13.01 8.88 -8.43
CA GLU A 219 12.41 9.98 -9.20
C GLU A 219 11.01 9.62 -9.74
N LYS A 220 10.89 8.45 -10.37
CA LYS A 220 9.63 7.98 -10.95
C LYS A 220 8.58 7.75 -9.88
N GLU A 221 8.99 7.26 -8.71
CA GLU A 221 8.10 7.05 -7.58
C GLU A 221 7.69 8.38 -6.94
N PHE A 222 8.59 9.37 -6.88
CA PHE A 222 8.24 10.70 -6.41
C PHE A 222 7.24 11.39 -7.35
N GLU A 223 7.44 11.33 -8.66
CA GLU A 223 6.46 11.76 -9.67
C GLU A 223 5.12 11.03 -9.51
N TYR A 224 5.16 9.73 -9.23
CA TYR A 224 3.96 8.93 -8.96
C TYR A 224 3.22 9.45 -7.72
N THR A 225 3.91 9.78 -6.62
CA THR A 225 3.25 10.38 -5.45
C THR A 225 2.58 11.71 -5.79
N THR A 226 3.25 12.58 -6.56
CA THR A 226 2.67 13.85 -7.04
C THR A 226 1.37 13.60 -7.82
N LYS A 227 1.38 12.64 -8.75
CA LYS A 227 0.19 12.27 -9.52
C LYS A 227 -0.95 11.79 -8.60
N MET A 228 -0.63 10.95 -7.61
CA MET A 228 -1.62 10.38 -6.70
C MET A 228 -2.22 11.43 -5.75
N ILE A 229 -1.40 12.38 -5.29
CA ILE A 229 -1.82 13.53 -4.47
C ILE A 229 -2.75 14.45 -5.29
N ASN A 230 -2.34 14.82 -6.51
CA ASN A 230 -3.16 15.67 -7.37
C ASN A 230 -4.50 15.04 -7.75
N SER A 231 -4.58 13.71 -7.75
CA SER A 231 -5.83 12.99 -8.02
C SER A 231 -6.74 12.90 -6.79
N ASN A 232 -6.17 12.93 -5.58
CA ASN A 232 -6.90 12.84 -4.31
C ASN A 232 -6.01 13.39 -3.17
N LEU A 233 -6.29 14.62 -2.72
CA LEU A 233 -5.55 15.25 -1.63
C LEU A 233 -5.62 14.46 -0.31
N SER A 234 -6.70 13.71 -0.08
CA SER A 234 -6.87 12.84 1.10
C SER A 234 -6.11 11.53 1.04
N ASN A 235 -5.21 11.35 0.07
CA ASN A 235 -4.41 10.15 -0.06
C ASN A 235 -3.21 10.15 0.90
N PHE A 236 -3.47 9.87 2.17
CA PHE A 236 -2.43 9.75 3.21
C PHE A 236 -1.27 8.82 2.80
N SER A 237 -1.57 7.72 2.09
CA SER A 237 -0.54 6.77 1.67
C SER A 237 0.43 7.38 0.65
N ALA A 238 -0.03 8.27 -0.23
CA ALA A 238 0.83 8.99 -1.17
C ALA A 238 1.70 10.02 -0.45
N TRP A 239 1.12 10.80 0.48
CA TRP A 239 1.88 11.74 1.32
C TRP A 239 2.95 11.04 2.15
N HIS A 240 2.60 9.93 2.81
CA HIS A 240 3.54 9.12 3.56
C HIS A 240 4.66 8.57 2.67
N TYR A 241 4.33 8.05 1.49
CA TYR A 241 5.39 7.52 0.62
C TYR A 241 6.29 8.64 0.07
N ARG A 242 5.72 9.81 -0.20
CA ARG A 242 6.47 11.01 -0.59
C ARG A 242 7.48 11.41 0.50
N SER A 243 7.07 11.42 1.76
CA SER A 243 7.94 11.74 2.90
C SER A 243 9.12 10.75 3.04
N GLN A 244 8.94 9.50 2.61
CA GLN A 244 10.01 8.50 2.60
C GLN A 244 10.95 8.62 1.39
N LEU A 245 10.49 9.18 0.28
CA LEU A 245 11.27 9.33 -0.96
C LEU A 245 12.16 10.57 -0.96
N ILE A 246 11.70 11.69 -0.39
CA ILE A 246 12.45 12.95 -0.37
C ILE A 246 13.88 12.78 0.19
N PRO A 247 14.11 12.12 1.34
CA PRO A 247 15.46 12.00 1.90
C PRO A 247 16.39 11.26 0.94
N ARG A 248 15.90 10.16 0.38
CA ARG A 248 16.61 9.34 -0.60
C ARG A 248 16.93 10.13 -1.87
N LEU A 249 16.01 10.96 -2.37
CA LEU A 249 16.26 11.82 -3.52
C LEU A 249 17.36 12.86 -3.24
N LEU A 250 17.34 13.48 -2.06
CA LEU A 250 18.35 14.47 -1.69
C LEU A 250 19.75 13.84 -1.57
N GLU A 251 19.82 12.59 -1.12
CA GLU A 251 21.06 11.80 -1.08
C GLU A 251 21.53 11.38 -2.47
N GLU A 252 20.66 10.76 -3.28
CA GLU A 252 21.01 10.25 -4.62
C GLU A 252 21.38 11.36 -5.61
N ARG A 253 20.80 12.56 -5.47
CA ARG A 253 21.14 13.72 -6.30
C ARG A 253 22.42 14.45 -5.84
N GLU A 254 22.99 14.08 -4.70
CA GLU A 254 24.13 14.75 -4.08
C GLU A 254 23.93 16.28 -3.94
N VAL A 255 22.68 16.70 -3.64
CA VAL A 255 22.32 18.13 -3.65
C VAL A 255 22.90 18.90 -2.49
N GLY A 256 23.35 20.12 -2.80
CA GLY A 256 23.82 21.12 -1.84
C GLY A 256 22.69 21.75 -1.01
N SER A 257 23.07 22.64 -0.10
CA SER A 257 22.14 23.28 0.84
C SER A 257 21.02 24.08 0.16
N GLU A 258 21.30 24.72 -0.98
CA GLU A 258 20.32 25.55 -1.70
C GLU A 258 19.19 24.71 -2.31
N ASP A 259 19.53 23.60 -2.96
CA ASP A 259 18.54 22.69 -3.55
C ASP A 259 17.73 21.95 -2.47
N ARG A 260 18.35 21.66 -1.32
CA ARG A 260 17.67 21.15 -0.12
C ARG A 260 16.63 22.14 0.40
N LYS A 261 17.02 23.41 0.52
CA LYS A 261 16.11 24.50 0.88
C LYS A 261 14.95 24.63 -0.11
N LYS A 262 15.26 24.64 -1.40
CA LYS A 262 14.26 24.69 -2.47
C LYS A 262 13.27 23.53 -2.43
N MET A 263 13.74 22.30 -2.14
CA MET A 263 12.87 21.15 -1.94
C MET A 263 11.90 21.39 -0.77
N LEU A 264 12.42 21.83 0.39
CA LEU A 264 11.61 22.10 1.57
C LEU A 264 10.59 23.23 1.31
N ASP A 265 11.02 24.33 0.68
CA ASP A 265 10.15 25.45 0.29
C ASP A 265 9.01 24.98 -0.62
N THR A 266 9.32 24.13 -1.61
CA THR A 266 8.32 23.57 -2.53
C THR A 266 7.32 22.67 -1.82
N GLU A 267 7.77 21.87 -0.84
CA GLU A 267 6.89 20.98 -0.08
C GLU A 267 6.00 21.74 0.91
N PHE A 268 6.51 22.81 1.54
CA PHE A 268 5.68 23.73 2.33
C PHE A 268 4.64 24.43 1.45
N GLU A 269 5.03 24.97 0.29
CA GLU A 269 4.08 25.58 -0.64
C GLU A 269 3.00 24.59 -1.10
N LEU A 270 3.38 23.34 -1.39
CA LEU A 270 2.45 22.29 -1.77
C LEU A 270 1.46 21.98 -0.65
N ILE A 271 1.93 21.76 0.58
CA ILE A 271 1.02 21.39 1.68
C ILE A 271 0.16 22.56 2.11
N THR A 272 0.68 23.78 2.11
CA THR A 272 -0.08 25.00 2.45
C THR A 272 -1.23 25.19 1.47
N ARG A 273 -0.98 25.08 0.15
CA ARG A 273 -2.07 25.13 -0.85
C ARG A 273 -3.12 24.04 -0.64
N ALA A 274 -2.70 22.83 -0.28
CA ALA A 274 -3.62 21.74 0.01
C ALA A 274 -4.47 22.03 1.28
N LEU A 275 -3.85 22.57 2.34
CA LEU A 275 -4.53 22.94 3.58
C LEU A 275 -5.56 24.06 3.40
N TYR A 276 -5.26 25.08 2.59
CA TYR A 276 -6.26 26.10 2.21
C TYR A 276 -7.39 25.52 1.35
N THR A 277 -7.17 24.38 0.69
CA THR A 277 -8.23 23.71 -0.08
C THR A 277 -9.15 22.89 0.82
N ASP A 278 -8.60 22.16 1.79
CA ASP A 278 -9.36 21.38 2.76
C ASP A 278 -8.67 21.33 4.13
N PRO A 279 -8.93 22.31 5.02
CA PRO A 279 -8.33 22.34 6.35
C PRO A 279 -8.87 21.24 7.26
N TYR A 280 -9.92 20.50 6.88
CA TYR A 280 -10.49 19.41 7.70
C TYR A 280 -9.82 18.06 7.43
N ASP A 281 -9.00 17.96 6.37
CA ASP A 281 -8.30 16.73 6.03
C ASP A 281 -7.09 16.48 6.93
N GLN A 282 -7.27 15.54 7.85
CA GLN A 282 -6.22 15.11 8.77
C GLN A 282 -4.93 14.65 8.08
N SER A 283 -5.02 14.08 6.88
CA SER A 283 -3.86 13.57 6.15
C SER A 283 -2.87 14.68 5.80
N LEU A 284 -3.41 15.86 5.48
CA LEU A 284 -2.62 17.04 5.12
C LEU A 284 -1.87 17.57 6.34
N TRP A 285 -2.55 17.68 7.47
CA TRP A 285 -1.92 18.09 8.73
C TRP A 285 -0.83 17.11 9.20
N PHE A 286 -1.00 15.81 8.98
CA PHE A 286 0.08 14.86 9.30
C PHE A 286 1.31 15.04 8.40
N TYR A 287 1.13 15.38 7.13
CA TYR A 287 2.26 15.70 6.25
C TYR A 287 2.92 17.03 6.63
N HIS A 288 2.13 18.04 6.98
CA HIS A 288 2.61 19.31 7.53
C HIS A 288 3.43 19.10 8.81
N GLN A 289 2.93 18.30 9.75
CA GLN A 289 3.64 17.92 10.97
C GLN A 289 4.96 17.19 10.68
N TYR A 290 5.01 16.36 9.63
CA TYR A 290 6.27 15.76 9.17
C TYR A 290 7.26 16.83 8.74
N LEU A 291 6.85 17.82 7.93
CA LEU A 291 7.74 18.91 7.51
C LEU A 291 8.21 19.75 8.71
N LEU A 292 7.32 20.11 9.64
CA LEU A 292 7.68 20.81 10.87
C LEU A 292 8.67 20.03 11.73
N SER A 293 8.60 18.69 11.73
CA SER A 293 9.54 17.86 12.48
C SER A 293 10.98 17.99 11.98
N THR A 294 11.18 18.43 10.73
CA THR A 294 12.50 18.72 10.14
C THR A 294 13.14 20.00 10.68
N LEU A 295 12.33 20.86 11.30
CA LEU A 295 12.75 22.09 11.94
C LEU A 295 13.03 21.91 13.44
N ASP A 296 12.65 20.78 14.04
CA ASP A 296 12.83 20.52 15.47
C ASP A 296 14.32 20.23 15.80
N PRO A 297 15.00 21.12 16.54
CA PRO A 297 16.41 20.93 16.89
C PRO A 297 16.63 19.77 17.88
N GLY A 298 15.60 19.37 18.64
CA GLY A 298 15.67 18.28 19.63
C GLY A 298 15.35 16.90 19.04
N ASN A 299 14.87 16.82 17.80
CA ASN A 299 14.48 15.57 17.17
C ASN A 299 15.65 14.86 16.50
N SER A 300 16.36 14.00 17.24
CA SER A 300 17.45 13.17 16.71
C SER A 300 17.04 12.18 15.61
N GLN A 301 15.74 11.88 15.47
CA GLN A 301 15.19 11.00 14.44
C GLN A 301 14.67 11.78 13.23
N SER A 302 14.78 13.11 13.27
CA SER A 302 14.32 13.96 12.19
C SER A 302 15.08 13.70 10.91
N THR A 303 14.37 13.71 9.79
CA THR A 303 15.06 13.66 8.51
C THR A 303 15.72 15.00 8.22
N SER A 304 17.03 14.98 7.96
CA SER A 304 17.81 16.17 7.63
C SER A 304 17.48 16.69 6.22
N LEU A 305 16.29 17.25 6.03
CA LEU A 305 15.86 17.86 4.78
C LEU A 305 16.55 19.20 4.52
N LEU A 306 16.89 19.95 5.57
CA LEU A 306 17.61 21.22 5.51
C LEU A 306 18.91 21.13 6.30
N HIS A 307 20.05 21.34 5.63
CA HIS A 307 21.37 21.31 6.27
C HIS A 307 22.40 22.17 5.51
N PRO A 308 23.23 23.00 6.20
CA PRO A 308 23.10 23.34 7.62
C PRO A 308 21.82 24.16 7.86
N VAL A 309 21.32 24.17 9.09
CA VAL A 309 20.12 24.93 9.47
C VAL A 309 20.36 25.61 10.82
N THR A 310 20.16 26.93 10.88
CA THR A 310 20.31 27.73 12.10
C THR A 310 18.98 27.89 12.84
N ASN A 311 19.01 28.41 14.07
CA ASN A 311 17.76 28.76 14.77
C ASN A 311 17.05 29.95 14.12
N ALA A 312 17.78 30.85 13.44
CA ALA A 312 17.19 31.94 12.68
C ALA A 312 16.39 31.41 11.48
N ASP A 313 16.96 30.44 10.74
CA ASP A 313 16.25 29.79 9.63
C ASP A 313 14.98 29.09 10.12
N ARG A 314 15.07 28.32 11.22
CA ARG A 314 13.91 27.66 11.83
C ARG A 314 12.84 28.67 12.25
N ALA A 315 13.23 29.74 12.91
CA ALA A 315 12.32 30.79 13.34
C ALA A 315 11.60 31.45 12.15
N GLN A 316 12.30 31.65 11.03
CA GLN A 316 11.70 32.20 9.81
C GLN A 316 10.60 31.27 9.27
N TYR A 317 10.88 29.97 9.09
CA TYR A 317 9.86 29.01 8.64
C TYR A 317 8.68 28.93 9.61
N LEU A 318 8.95 28.81 10.91
CA LEU A 318 7.90 28.68 11.93
C LEU A 318 7.03 29.94 12.02
N GLN A 319 7.61 31.12 11.86
CA GLN A 319 6.86 32.38 11.81
C GLN A 319 5.96 32.44 10.57
N GLN A 320 6.50 32.10 9.39
CA GLN A 320 5.73 32.07 8.15
C GLN A 320 4.54 31.10 8.23
N GLU A 321 4.77 29.91 8.80
CA GLU A 321 3.72 28.91 9.01
C GLU A 321 2.69 29.39 10.04
N LEU A 322 3.11 30.01 11.15
CA LEU A 322 2.17 30.59 12.12
C LEU A 322 1.27 31.64 11.49
N ASP A 323 1.83 32.54 10.69
CA ASP A 323 1.07 33.61 10.04
C ASP A 323 0.08 33.03 9.02
N SER A 324 0.51 32.07 8.19
CA SER A 324 -0.38 31.39 7.24
C SER A 324 -1.49 30.61 7.94
N ILE A 325 -1.19 29.85 9.00
CA ILE A 325 -2.19 29.06 9.72
C ILE A 325 -3.18 29.98 10.47
N ARG A 326 -2.73 31.13 10.98
CA ARG A 326 -3.63 32.14 11.57
C ARG A 326 -4.64 32.65 10.55
N GLU A 327 -4.20 32.92 9.33
CA GLU A 327 -5.11 33.33 8.25
C GLU A 327 -6.14 32.25 7.92
N MET A 328 -5.78 30.97 8.01
CA MET A 328 -6.72 29.87 7.78
C MET A 328 -7.87 29.82 8.78
N LEU A 329 -7.77 30.47 9.96
CA LEU A 329 -8.89 30.54 10.91
C LEU A 329 -10.09 31.27 10.31
N ASP A 330 -9.86 32.26 9.43
CA ASP A 330 -10.94 33.01 8.78
C ASP A 330 -11.77 32.07 7.88
N GLY A 331 -12.97 31.71 8.36
CA GLY A 331 -13.87 30.79 7.68
C GLY A 331 -13.67 29.30 8.01
N ALA A 332 -12.79 28.96 8.95
CA ALA A 332 -12.61 27.58 9.45
C ALA A 332 -12.37 27.53 10.97
N GLU A 333 -13.05 28.41 11.72
CA GLU A 333 -12.92 28.56 13.18
C GLU A 333 -13.38 27.31 13.97
N ASP A 334 -14.13 26.41 13.35
CA ASP A 334 -14.52 25.12 13.94
C ASP A 334 -13.53 23.98 13.58
N CYS A 335 -12.49 24.27 12.81
CA CYS A 335 -11.47 23.29 12.46
C CYS A 335 -10.41 23.15 13.56
N LYS A 336 -10.53 22.08 14.35
CA LYS A 336 -9.58 21.76 15.43
C LYS A 336 -8.12 21.62 14.99
N TYR A 337 -7.88 21.22 13.74
CA TYR A 337 -6.52 20.97 13.26
C TYR A 337 -5.71 22.25 13.14
N ILE A 338 -6.37 23.38 12.82
CA ILE A 338 -5.75 24.70 12.75
C ILE A 338 -5.23 25.11 14.14
N TYR A 339 -6.08 25.04 15.17
CA TYR A 339 -5.66 25.33 16.56
C TYR A 339 -4.56 24.39 17.05
N GLN A 340 -4.64 23.09 16.72
CA GLN A 340 -3.58 22.14 17.07
C GLN A 340 -2.25 22.53 16.40
N ALA A 341 -2.28 22.91 15.12
CA ALA A 341 -1.09 23.31 14.38
C ALA A 341 -0.51 24.64 14.90
N LEU A 342 -1.36 25.63 15.24
CA LEU A 342 -0.93 26.88 15.88
C LEU A 342 -0.16 26.61 17.17
N LEU A 343 -0.73 25.81 18.08
CA LEU A 343 -0.07 25.45 19.34
C LEU A 343 1.25 24.70 19.12
N GLU A 344 1.29 23.76 18.17
CA GLU A 344 2.47 22.97 17.84
C GLU A 344 3.59 23.81 17.17
N CYS A 345 3.24 24.77 16.31
CA CYS A 345 4.16 25.70 15.70
C CYS A 345 4.71 26.70 16.73
N SER A 346 3.84 27.28 17.57
CA SER A 346 4.23 28.26 18.58
C SER A 346 5.20 27.67 19.61
N LEU A 347 4.98 26.43 20.04
CA LEU A 347 5.92 25.72 20.90
C LEU A 347 7.34 25.70 20.31
N ARG A 348 7.46 25.24 19.07
CA ARG A 348 8.75 25.14 18.38
C ARG A 348 9.37 26.51 18.17
N TYR A 349 8.56 27.51 17.86
CA TYR A 349 9.01 28.89 17.67
C TYR A 349 9.62 29.46 18.96
N LEU A 350 8.99 29.21 20.10
CA LEU A 350 9.50 29.61 21.41
C LEU A 350 10.77 28.85 21.82
N GLU A 351 10.91 27.58 21.42
CA GLU A 351 12.09 26.74 21.69
C GLU A 351 13.34 27.20 20.93
N VAL A 352 13.20 27.67 19.68
CA VAL A 352 14.33 28.17 18.89
C VAL A 352 14.83 29.55 19.34
N GLY A 353 14.17 30.16 20.33
CA GLY A 353 14.64 31.38 21.00
C GLY A 353 14.37 32.67 20.24
N SER A 354 13.39 32.68 19.35
CA SER A 354 12.98 33.86 18.59
C SER A 354 11.58 34.31 19.01
N GLY A 355 11.39 35.62 19.26
CA GLY A 355 10.08 36.22 19.56
C GLY A 355 9.88 36.74 20.98
N ASN A 356 8.95 37.68 21.13
CA ASN A 356 8.47 38.14 22.43
C ASN A 356 7.50 37.10 23.00
N ARG A 357 7.86 36.46 24.13
CA ARG A 357 7.08 35.37 24.72
C ARG A 357 5.65 35.76 25.11
N SER A 358 5.48 36.94 25.69
CA SER A 358 4.23 37.27 26.38
C SER A 358 2.99 37.40 25.47
N PRO A 359 3.04 38.07 24.30
CA PRO A 359 1.88 38.14 23.41
C PRO A 359 1.48 36.77 22.85
N LEU A 360 2.45 35.97 22.41
CA LEU A 360 2.20 34.65 21.84
C LEU A 360 1.66 33.67 22.88
N GLU A 361 2.17 33.70 24.12
CA GLU A 361 1.64 32.89 25.22
C GLU A 361 0.16 33.18 25.51
N ASN A 362 -0.29 34.44 25.37
CA ASN A 362 -1.70 34.78 25.52
C ASN A 362 -2.55 34.21 24.38
N GLU A 363 -2.11 34.35 23.12
CA GLU A 363 -2.80 33.74 21.98
C GLU A 363 -2.91 32.21 22.13
N MET A 364 -1.83 31.56 22.59
CA MET A 364 -1.83 30.12 22.82
C MET A 364 -2.85 29.68 23.88
N LYS A 365 -3.08 30.48 24.93
CA LYS A 365 -4.14 30.20 25.92
C LYS A 365 -5.51 30.24 25.26
N ASP A 366 -5.78 31.28 24.47
CA ASP A 366 -7.06 31.45 23.78
C ASP A 366 -7.31 30.30 22.79
N TRP A 367 -6.30 29.93 22.01
CA TRP A 367 -6.38 28.78 21.09
C TRP A 367 -6.61 27.46 21.81
N LEU A 368 -5.99 27.25 22.98
CA LEU A 368 -6.18 26.03 23.76
C LEU A 368 -7.58 25.93 24.35
N VAL A 369 -8.16 27.06 24.77
CA VAL A 369 -9.56 27.13 25.23
C VAL A 369 -10.51 26.73 24.09
N GLU A 370 -10.35 27.30 22.90
CA GLU A 370 -11.19 26.93 21.76
C GLU A 370 -10.97 25.46 21.33
N LEU A 371 -9.72 24.98 21.29
CA LEU A 371 -9.41 23.58 20.96
C LEU A 371 -10.11 22.59 21.91
N LYS A 372 -10.14 22.88 23.21
CA LYS A 372 -10.83 22.05 24.21
C LYS A 372 -12.35 22.00 23.97
N LYS A 373 -12.94 23.10 23.50
CA LYS A 373 -14.36 23.20 23.18
C LYS A 373 -14.73 22.41 21.93
N ILE A 374 -13.90 22.45 20.89
CA ILE A 374 -14.18 21.81 19.59
C ILE A 374 -13.68 20.35 19.48
N ASP A 375 -12.77 19.88 20.34
CA ASP A 375 -12.34 18.46 20.39
C ASP A 375 -12.47 17.83 21.79
N PRO A 376 -13.70 17.72 22.33
CA PRO A 376 -13.95 17.23 23.69
C PRO A 376 -13.51 15.78 23.90
N LEU A 377 -13.49 14.96 22.84
CA LEU A 377 -13.02 13.57 22.89
C LEU A 377 -11.54 13.45 23.27
N ARG A 378 -10.74 14.51 23.11
CA ARG A 378 -9.32 14.56 23.47
C ARG A 378 -9.03 15.54 24.60
N ALA A 379 -10.02 15.94 25.40
CA ALA A 379 -9.85 16.89 26.50
C ALA A 379 -8.76 16.50 27.52
N GLY A 380 -8.47 15.20 27.69
CA GLY A 380 -7.32 14.73 28.48
C GLY A 380 -5.98 15.20 27.90
N ARG A 381 -5.76 14.96 26.60
CA ARG A 381 -4.56 15.40 25.86
C ARG A 381 -4.33 16.91 25.98
N TRP A 382 -5.40 17.69 25.90
CA TRP A 382 -5.31 19.15 25.95
C TRP A 382 -5.01 19.70 27.36
N ARG A 383 -5.46 19.01 28.41
CA ARG A 383 -5.06 19.33 29.79
C ARG A 383 -3.59 18.98 30.05
N ASP A 384 -3.11 17.86 29.52
CA ASP A 384 -1.69 17.51 29.62
C ASP A 384 -0.81 18.53 28.88
N LEU A 385 -1.27 19.01 27.72
CA LEU A 385 -0.61 20.06 26.96
C LEU A 385 -0.55 21.39 27.74
N GLU A 386 -1.69 21.84 28.30
CA GLU A 386 -1.76 23.03 29.15
C GLU A 386 -0.75 22.98 30.30
N ALA A 387 -0.75 21.87 31.04
CA ALA A 387 0.17 21.66 32.17
C ALA A 387 1.64 21.67 31.74
N LYS A 388 1.95 21.04 30.60
CA LYS A 388 3.31 21.04 30.03
C LYS A 388 3.76 22.45 29.64
N MET A 389 2.86 23.25 29.08
CA MET A 389 3.15 24.60 28.60
C MET A 389 3.16 25.66 29.70
N LYS A 390 2.64 25.35 30.89
CA LYS A 390 2.41 26.32 31.98
C LYS A 390 1.53 27.51 31.54
N LEU A 391 0.58 27.24 30.64
CA LEU A 391 -0.37 28.22 30.12
C LEU A 391 -1.62 28.32 31.01
#